data_AF-B9FLS2-F1
#
_entry.id   AF-B9FLS2-F1
#
_cell.length_a   1.000
_cell.length_b   1.000
_cell.length_c   1.000
_cell.angle_alpha   90.00
_cell.angle_beta   90.00
_cell.angle_gamma   90.00
#
_symmetry.space_group_name_H-M   'P 1'
#
loop_
_entity.id
_entity.type
_entity.pdbx_description
1 polymer ?
#
loop_
_entity_poly.entity_id
_entity_poly.type
_entity_poly.pdbx_seq_one_letter_code
_entity_poly.pdbx_strand_id
1 'polypeptide(L)'
;MASAAGSKQQQAMMSLPSSRGGGGGGWTQRQNKQFECALAVYDKETPDRWHNIARYMGGAKSADEVRRHFDHLVEDVSRIESGRVPFPRYSSSSSSRGADDGNRSRYLKYQ
;
A
#
# COMPACT_ATOMS: atom_id res chain seq x y z
N MET A 1 -61.28 13.04 -2.75
CA MET A 1 -61.41 12.83 -4.20
C MET A 1 -60.04 12.58 -4.79
N ALA A 2 -59.97 11.64 -5.75
CA ALA A 2 -58.82 11.29 -6.59
C ALA A 2 -58.17 12.53 -7.25
N SER A 3 -57.02 12.54 -7.90
CA SER A 3 -56.19 11.56 -8.59
C SER A 3 -54.91 12.36 -8.96
N ALA A 4 -53.70 11.83 -8.81
CA ALA A 4 -52.93 11.17 -9.87
C ALA A 4 -51.92 12.07 -10.63
N ALA A 5 -50.76 11.44 -10.87
CA ALA A 5 -49.78 11.65 -11.93
C ALA A 5 -49.01 13.00 -11.93
N GLY A 6 -47.67 13.04 -11.97
CA GLY A 6 -46.71 12.06 -12.43
C GLY A 6 -45.74 12.77 -13.38
N SER A 7 -44.46 12.84 -13.02
CA SER A 7 -43.37 13.14 -13.96
C SER A 7 -42.13 12.41 -13.45
N LYS A 8 -41.95 11.20 -13.97
CA LYS A 8 -40.85 10.28 -13.69
C LYS A 8 -39.89 10.41 -14.88
N GLN A 9 -38.65 10.85 -14.61
CA GLN A 9 -37.36 10.27 -15.09
C GLN A 9 -37.24 9.94 -16.60
N GLN A 10 -36.19 10.27 -17.38
CA GLN A 10 -34.75 10.20 -17.13
C GLN A 10 -34.02 10.46 -18.48
N GLN A 11 -32.79 10.99 -18.40
CA GLN A 11 -31.59 10.66 -19.19
C GLN A 11 -31.53 10.91 -20.72
N ALA A 12 -30.63 11.82 -21.10
CA ALA A 12 -29.86 11.77 -22.36
C ALA A 12 -28.36 11.61 -22.04
N MET A 13 -27.90 10.40 -22.31
CA MET A 13 -26.57 9.89 -22.66
C MET A 13 -25.55 10.84 -23.32
N MET A 14 -24.27 10.47 -23.15
CA MET A 14 -23.09 10.71 -24.01
C MET A 14 -21.96 11.54 -23.37
N SER A 15 -21.19 10.88 -22.50
CA SER A 15 -19.71 10.91 -22.53
C SER A 15 -19.18 9.90 -21.53
N LEU A 16 -18.97 8.67 -22.00
CA LEU A 16 -18.28 7.62 -21.26
C LEU A 16 -16.82 8.05 -21.02
N PRO A 17 -16.31 8.17 -19.78
CA PRO A 17 -14.93 7.82 -19.55
C PRO A 17 -14.82 6.29 -19.55
N SER A 18 -14.04 5.79 -20.50
CA SER A 18 -13.49 4.43 -20.54
C SER A 18 -13.21 3.90 -19.14
N SER A 19 -13.71 2.69 -18.86
CA SER A 19 -13.01 1.63 -18.12
C SER A 19 -11.94 2.09 -17.11
N ARG A 20 -12.33 2.88 -16.11
CA ARG A 20 -11.48 3.33 -14.99
C ARG A 20 -12.28 3.26 -13.69
N GLY A 21 -12.89 2.11 -13.45
CA GLY A 21 -13.70 1.81 -12.26
C GLY A 21 -12.85 1.40 -11.06
N GLY A 22 -12.02 2.31 -10.58
CA GLY A 22 -11.23 2.16 -9.37
C GLY A 22 -10.54 3.48 -9.08
N GLY A 23 -11.33 4.53 -8.86
CA GLY A 23 -10.93 5.95 -8.81
C GLY A 23 -10.02 6.36 -7.66
N GLY A 24 -9.04 5.54 -7.27
CA GLY A 24 -7.92 5.94 -6.43
C GLY A 24 -6.64 5.80 -7.23
N GLY A 25 -6.01 6.91 -7.62
CA GLY A 25 -4.66 6.88 -8.19
C GLY A 25 -3.76 6.02 -7.28
N GLY A 26 -2.96 5.11 -7.84
CA GLY A 26 -2.13 4.20 -7.05
C GLY A 26 -1.24 4.90 -6.01
N TRP A 27 -0.65 4.12 -5.11
CA TRP A 27 0.23 4.65 -4.07
C TRP A 27 1.58 5.06 -4.64
N THR A 28 1.86 6.37 -4.67
CA THR A 28 3.18 6.90 -5.00
C THR A 28 4.18 6.65 -3.87
N GLN A 29 5.48 6.63 -4.16
CA GLN A 29 6.53 6.50 -3.13
C GLN A 29 6.40 7.55 -2.02
N ARG A 30 6.06 8.80 -2.38
CA ARG A 30 5.83 9.89 -1.42
C ARG A 30 4.59 9.64 -0.54
N GLN A 31 3.50 9.13 -1.12
CA GLN A 31 2.31 8.77 -0.33
C GLN A 31 2.59 7.59 0.59
N ASN A 32 3.30 6.58 0.10
CA ASN A 32 3.71 5.43 0.90
C ASN A 32 4.58 5.86 2.09
N LYS A 33 5.55 6.77 1.85
CA LYS A 33 6.38 7.30 2.92
C LYS A 33 5.58 8.05 3.99
N GLN A 34 4.60 8.87 3.57
CA GLN A 34 3.73 9.58 4.50
C GLN A 34 2.83 8.61 5.29
N PHE A 35 2.34 7.55 4.65
CA PHE A 35 1.56 6.51 5.32
C PHE A 35 2.38 5.78 6.38
N GLU A 36 3.62 5.37 6.08
CA GLU A 36 4.54 4.77 7.05
C GLU A 36 4.82 5.72 8.23
N CYS A 37 5.08 7.00 7.96
CA CYS A 37 5.24 8.00 9.03
C CYS A 37 3.97 8.15 9.87
N ALA A 38 2.79 8.15 9.24
CA ALA A 38 1.52 8.25 9.95
C ALA A 38 1.25 7.02 10.83
N LEU A 39 1.63 5.82 10.38
CA LEU A 39 1.54 4.59 11.19
C LEU A 39 2.44 4.64 12.44
N ALA A 40 3.56 5.36 12.39
CA ALA A 40 4.44 5.57 13.54
C ALA A 40 3.88 6.57 14.56
N VAL A 41 3.01 7.49 14.11
CA VAL A 41 2.31 8.46 14.98
C VAL A 41 1.02 7.87 15.57
N TYR A 42 0.25 7.13 14.76
CA TYR A 42 -1.01 6.52 15.15
C TYR A 42 -0.83 5.00 15.24
N ASP A 43 -0.62 4.55 16.47
CA ASP A 43 -0.44 3.15 16.82
C ASP A 43 -1.73 2.33 16.65
N LYS A 44 -1.69 1.05 17.02
CA LYS A 44 -2.84 0.14 16.88
C LYS A 44 -3.99 0.46 17.85
N GLU A 45 -3.73 1.12 18.97
CA GLU A 45 -4.72 1.44 20.01
C GLU A 45 -5.39 2.79 19.78
N THR A 46 -4.90 3.58 18.81
CA THR A 46 -5.47 4.86 18.42
C THR A 46 -6.93 4.71 17.93
N PRO A 47 -7.93 5.36 18.56
CA PRO A 47 -9.29 5.40 18.06
C PRO A 47 -9.35 6.13 16.72
N ASP A 48 -10.24 5.71 15.82
CA ASP A 48 -10.37 6.29 14.47
C ASP A 48 -9.05 6.36 13.68
N ARG A 49 -8.11 5.43 13.96
CA ARG A 49 -6.76 5.36 13.39
C ARG A 49 -6.71 5.72 11.90
N TRP A 50 -7.58 5.11 11.10
CA TRP A 50 -7.59 5.27 9.65
C TRP A 50 -8.06 6.65 9.19
N HIS A 51 -9.02 7.26 9.90
CA HIS A 51 -9.41 8.64 9.64
C HIS A 51 -8.29 9.61 10.01
N ASN A 52 -7.59 9.36 11.11
CA ASN A 52 -6.44 10.18 11.53
C ASN A 52 -5.27 10.08 10.55
N ILE A 53 -4.95 8.88 10.06
CA ILE A 53 -3.93 8.68 9.02
C ILE A 53 -4.33 9.37 7.71
N ALA A 54 -5.58 9.20 7.27
CA ALA A 54 -6.08 9.87 6.07
C ALA A 54 -5.97 11.40 6.17
N ARG A 55 -6.29 11.97 7.35
CA ARG A 55 -6.13 13.41 7.64
C ARG A 55 -4.66 13.82 7.65
N TYR A 56 -3.78 13.05 8.28
CA TYR A 56 -2.34 13.30 8.30
C TYR A 56 -1.73 13.35 6.89
N MET A 57 -2.21 12.48 6.00
CA MET A 57 -1.85 12.47 4.58
C MET A 57 -2.49 13.61 3.75
N GLY A 58 -3.17 14.56 4.39
CA GLY A 58 -3.82 15.69 3.73
C GLY A 58 -5.11 15.34 2.99
N GLY A 59 -5.78 14.23 3.34
CA GLY A 59 -7.04 13.81 2.72
C GLY A 59 -6.93 13.30 1.29
N ALA A 60 -5.70 13.12 0.78
CA ALA A 60 -5.46 12.59 -0.58
C ALA A 60 -5.90 11.13 -0.75
N LYS A 61 -6.09 10.42 0.37
CA LYS A 61 -6.57 9.05 0.46
C LYS A 61 -7.70 8.97 1.47
N SER A 62 -8.74 8.23 1.14
CA SER A 62 -9.83 7.93 2.07
C SER A 62 -9.37 6.96 3.17
N ALA A 63 -10.02 7.00 4.33
CA ALA A 63 -9.74 6.05 5.41
C ALA A 63 -9.88 4.58 4.96
N ASP A 64 -10.75 4.32 3.98
CA ASP A 64 -10.91 3.00 3.38
C ASP A 64 -9.73 2.57 2.51
N GLU A 65 -9.22 3.47 1.65
CA GLU A 65 -8.00 3.20 0.88
C GLU A 65 -6.79 2.98 1.77
N VAL A 66 -6.69 3.73 2.88
CA VAL A 66 -5.63 3.56 3.87
C VAL A 66 -5.71 2.18 4.53
N ARG A 67 -6.91 1.74 4.96
CA ARG A 67 -7.13 0.38 5.50
C ARG A 67 -6.70 -0.70 4.51
N ARG A 68 -7.19 -0.62 3.27
CA ARG A 68 -6.84 -1.59 2.23
C ARG A 68 -5.34 -1.62 1.97
N HIS A 69 -4.66 -0.47 1.98
CA HIS A 69 -3.21 -0.42 1.81
C HIS A 69 -2.47 -1.08 2.97
N PHE A 70 -2.95 -0.89 4.21
CA PHE A 70 -2.43 -1.58 5.37
C PHE A 70 -2.61 -3.11 5.27
N ASP A 71 -3.76 -3.59 4.80
CA ASP A 71 -4.00 -5.03 4.64
C ASP A 71 -3.01 -5.67 3.65
N HIS A 72 -2.70 -4.99 2.53
CA HIS A 72 -1.67 -5.44 1.60
C HIS A 72 -0.28 -5.48 2.25
N LEU A 73 0.05 -4.48 3.07
CA LEU A 73 1.31 -4.46 3.80
C LEU A 73 1.42 -5.64 4.80
N VAL A 74 0.32 -5.99 5.48
CA VAL A 74 0.28 -7.15 6.38
C VAL A 74 0.46 -8.46 5.60
N GLU A 75 -0.17 -8.59 4.43
CA GLU A 75 0.04 -9.75 3.55
C GLU A 75 1.51 -9.86 3.11
N ASP A 76 2.11 -8.74 2.68
CA ASP A 76 3.52 -8.69 2.28
C ASP A 76 4.46 -9.15 3.40
N VAL A 77 4.25 -8.63 4.62
CA VAL A 77 5.04 -9.02 5.80
C VAL A 77 4.87 -10.52 6.10
N SER A 78 3.64 -11.03 6.08
CA SER A 78 3.36 -12.46 6.30
C SER A 78 4.05 -13.35 5.25
N ARG A 79 4.10 -12.92 3.99
CA ARG A 79 4.82 -13.63 2.92
C ARG A 79 6.33 -13.64 3.15
N ILE A 80 6.88 -12.54 3.66
CA ILE A 80 8.31 -12.46 4.02
C ILE A 80 8.62 -13.40 5.19
N GLU A 81 7.83 -13.33 6.27
CA GLU A 81 8.03 -14.13 7.49
C GLU A 81 7.85 -15.63 7.25
N SER A 82 6.93 -16.03 6.37
CA SER A 82 6.72 -17.43 5.99
C SER A 82 7.81 -17.99 5.05
N GLY A 83 8.86 -17.20 4.75
CA GLY A 83 9.94 -17.59 3.85
C GLY A 83 9.50 -17.80 2.40
N ARG A 84 8.36 -17.23 2.01
CA ARG A 84 7.77 -17.38 0.66
C ARG A 84 8.33 -16.38 -0.35
N VAL A 85 9.21 -15.47 0.08
CA VAL A 85 9.96 -14.58 -0.83
C VAL A 85 11.30 -15.25 -1.18
N PRO A 86 11.52 -15.66 -2.43
CA PRO A 86 12.81 -16.20 -2.85
C PRO A 86 13.90 -15.16 -2.65
N PHE A 87 15.01 -15.54 -2.01
CA PHE A 87 16.21 -14.71 -2.03
C PHE A 87 16.67 -14.53 -3.47
N PRO A 88 17.00 -13.31 -3.92
CA PRO A 88 17.61 -13.12 -5.22
C PRO A 88 18.82 -14.02 -5.35
N ARG A 89 18.86 -14.85 -6.40
CA ARG A 89 20.10 -15.50 -6.82
C ARG A 89 20.98 -14.39 -7.39
N TYR A 90 21.71 -13.71 -6.52
CA TYR A 90 22.77 -12.82 -6.96
C TYR A 90 23.72 -13.69 -7.78
N SER A 91 23.69 -13.54 -9.10
CA SER A 91 24.67 -14.20 -9.95
C SER A 91 26.01 -13.63 -9.51
N SER A 92 26.82 -14.43 -8.83
CA SER A 92 28.25 -14.18 -8.82
C SER A 92 28.64 -14.27 -10.27
N SER A 93 28.72 -13.13 -10.95
CA SER A 93 29.37 -13.00 -12.23
C SER A 93 30.79 -13.49 -12.00
N SER A 94 30.99 -14.76 -12.33
CA SER A 94 32.25 -15.45 -12.60
C SER A 94 33.48 -14.54 -12.50
N SER A 95 34.04 -14.44 -11.30
CA SER A 95 35.41 -14.00 -11.09
C SER A 95 36.15 -15.15 -10.44
N SER A 96 36.50 -16.11 -11.30
CA SER A 96 37.53 -17.10 -11.07
C SER A 96 38.79 -16.38 -10.57
N ARG A 97 39.17 -16.58 -9.30
CA ARG A 97 40.53 -16.50 -8.71
C ARG A 97 40.40 -16.52 -7.19
N GLY A 98 41.02 -17.51 -6.55
CA GLY A 98 40.92 -17.74 -5.11
C GLY A 98 41.30 -16.52 -4.27
N ALA A 99 40.51 -16.29 -3.22
CA ALA A 99 40.90 -15.51 -2.07
C ALA A 99 40.05 -16.03 -0.90
N ASP A 100 40.63 -16.97 -0.18
CA ASP A 100 40.62 -17.08 1.29
C ASP A 100 39.34 -16.65 2.03
N ASP A 101 38.74 -17.65 2.70
CA ASP A 101 37.60 -17.59 3.61
C ASP A 101 37.91 -16.77 4.88
N GLY A 102 38.05 -15.44 4.73
CA GLY A 102 38.48 -14.56 5.82
C GLY A 102 37.51 -13.43 6.22
N ASN A 103 36.46 -13.13 5.44
CA ASN A 103 35.67 -11.91 5.68
C ASN A 103 34.20 -12.11 6.08
N ARG A 104 33.77 -13.35 6.36
CA ARG A 104 32.41 -13.62 6.83
C ARG A 104 32.15 -13.09 8.27
N SER A 105 33.20 -12.66 8.98
CA SER A 105 33.10 -12.12 10.34
C SER A 105 32.78 -10.62 10.44
N ARG A 106 32.67 -9.85 9.35
CA ARG A 106 32.40 -8.39 9.46
C ARG A 106 30.93 -8.02 9.61
N TYR A 107 29.98 -8.90 9.30
CA TYR A 107 28.55 -8.61 9.42
C TYR A 107 27.90 -9.07 10.74
N LEU A 108 28.67 -9.68 11.66
CA LEU A 108 28.21 -10.04 13.00
C LEU A 108 28.90 -9.25 14.12
N LYS A 109 29.38 -8.03 13.85
CA LYS A 109 29.91 -7.12 14.88
C LYS A 109 28.97 -5.93 15.12
N TYR A 110 27.70 -6.22 15.34
CA TYR A 110 26.77 -5.31 16.01
C TYR A 110 26.12 -6.07 17.18
N GLN A 111 26.93 -6.28 18.23
CA GLN A 111 26.52 -6.34 19.63
C GLN A 111 27.34 -5.26 20.35
#